data_AF-A0A0C4JZC2-F1
#
_entry.id   AF-A0A0C4JZC2-F1
#
_cell.length_a   1.000
_cell.length_b   1.000
_cell.length_c   1.000
_cell.angle_alpha   90.00
_cell.angle_beta   90.00
_cell.angle_gamma   90.00
#
_symmetry.space_group_name_H-M   'P 1'
#
loop_
_entity.id
_entity.type
_entity.pdbx_description
1 polymer ?
#
loop_
_entity_poly.entity_id
_entity_poly.type
_entity_poly.pdbx_seq_one_letter_code
_entity_poly.pdbx_strand_id
1 'polypeptide(L)'
;MLRYVELALVALAAGMLSAADAMYPYAQHMSYQSDLNYRRPNCKAIPPAMALCHDVGYPEMRLPNLLGHESMREALQQASSWVPLLAKRCHPDTKKFLCSVFAPVCIDELDDPIWPCRSLCEAVRDSCAPVMAAFGFPWPDMLDCERFPVDNDLCIPAATGDEMVQVIKEGECLHSIRRISSSSPFSSD
;
A
#
# COMPACT_ATOMS: atom_id res chain seq x y z
N MET A 1 -44.62 26.17 -46.86
CA MET A 1 -44.89 24.93 -46.12
C MET A 1 -43.61 24.19 -45.71
N LEU A 2 -42.67 23.89 -46.63
CA LEU A 2 -41.43 23.15 -46.28
C LEU A 2 -40.62 23.77 -45.13
N ARG A 3 -40.40 25.10 -45.13
CA ARG A 3 -39.65 25.79 -44.06
C ARG A 3 -40.31 25.69 -42.67
N TYR A 4 -41.64 25.60 -42.62
CA TYR A 4 -42.39 25.43 -41.37
C TYR A 4 -42.24 24.00 -40.81
N VAL A 5 -42.17 23.00 -41.70
CA VAL A 5 -41.95 21.60 -41.33
C VAL A 5 -40.52 21.38 -40.82
N GLU A 6 -39.51 22.00 -41.45
CA GLU A 6 -38.13 21.97 -40.95
C GLU A 6 -37.99 22.63 -39.57
N LEU A 7 -38.59 23.81 -39.37
CA LEU A 7 -38.59 24.50 -38.08
C LEU A 7 -39.26 23.66 -36.98
N ALA A 8 -40.36 22.97 -37.30
CA ALA A 8 -41.04 22.09 -36.36
C ALA A 8 -40.20 20.83 -36.02
N LEU A 9 -39.54 20.23 -37.01
CA LEU A 9 -38.65 19.07 -36.79
C LEU A 9 -37.42 19.44 -35.94
N VAL A 10 -36.82 20.61 -36.18
CA VAL A 10 -35.67 21.09 -35.39
C VAL A 10 -36.09 21.38 -33.95
N ALA A 11 -37.27 21.98 -33.72
CA ALA A 11 -37.78 22.23 -32.37
C ALA A 11 -38.07 20.94 -31.60
N LEU A 12 -38.61 19.90 -32.26
CA LEU A 12 -38.82 18.59 -31.65
C LEU A 12 -37.50 17.88 -31.32
N ALA A 13 -36.51 17.95 -32.21
CA ALA A 13 -35.18 17.38 -31.97
C ALA A 13 -34.43 18.10 -30.83
N ALA A 14 -34.52 19.43 -30.76
CA ALA A 14 -33.95 20.22 -29.67
C ALA A 14 -34.63 19.95 -28.31
N GLY A 15 -35.95 19.72 -28.31
CA GLY A 15 -36.71 19.32 -27.12
C GLY A 15 -36.35 17.91 -26.61
N MET A 16 -35.93 17.01 -27.51
CA MET A 16 -35.42 15.68 -27.14
C MET A 16 -33.99 15.74 -26.58
N LEU A 17 -33.13 16.62 -27.10
CA LEU A 17 -31.77 16.84 -26.58
C LEU A 17 -31.78 17.43 -25.17
N SER A 18 -32.62 18.44 -24.91
CA SER A 18 -32.72 19.07 -23.59
C SER A 18 -33.24 18.14 -22.50
N ALA A 19 -34.06 17.14 -22.87
CA ALA A 19 -34.50 16.10 -21.96
C ALA A 19 -33.39 15.09 -21.62
N ALA A 20 -32.45 14.84 -22.53
CA ALA A 20 -31.29 13.99 -22.31
C ALA A 20 -30.23 14.67 -21.41
N ASP A 21 -29.99 15.97 -21.62
CA ASP A 21 -29.08 16.79 -20.82
C ASP A 21 -29.54 16.95 -19.36
N ALA A 22 -30.85 16.90 -19.10
CA ALA A 22 -31.40 16.92 -17.74
C ALA A 22 -31.30 15.57 -17.00
N MET A 23 -31.16 14.46 -17.74
CA MET A 23 -31.07 13.10 -17.18
C MET A 23 -29.61 12.66 -16.93
N TYR A 24 -28.66 13.20 -17.69
CA TYR A 24 -27.22 12.93 -17.59
C TYR A 24 -26.59 13.24 -16.21
N PRO A 25 -26.87 14.38 -15.56
CA PRO A 25 -26.26 14.71 -14.28
C PRO A 25 -26.73 13.81 -13.13
N TYR A 26 -27.91 13.18 -13.24
CA TYR A 26 -28.42 12.24 -12.23
C TYR A 26 -27.78 10.85 -12.39
N ALA A 27 -27.62 10.38 -13.64
CA ALA A 27 -26.97 9.11 -13.93
C ALA A 27 -25.49 9.08 -13.53
N GLN A 28 -24.74 10.17 -13.74
CA GLN A 28 -23.36 10.32 -13.28
C GLN A 28 -23.23 10.40 -11.74
N HIS A 29 -24.23 10.94 -11.05
CA HIS A 29 -24.21 11.02 -9.58
C HIS A 29 -24.48 9.64 -8.93
N MET A 30 -25.33 8.82 -9.55
CA MET A 30 -25.56 7.43 -9.12
C MET A 30 -24.33 6.53 -9.33
N SER A 31 -23.55 6.74 -10.40
CA SER A 31 -22.29 5.99 -10.60
C SER A 31 -21.20 6.41 -9.60
N TYR A 32 -21.14 7.69 -9.22
CA TYR A 32 -20.19 8.17 -8.22
C TYR A 32 -20.54 7.71 -6.79
N GLN A 33 -21.84 7.64 -6.46
CA GLN A 33 -22.33 7.09 -5.20
C GLN A 33 -22.16 5.57 -5.11
N SER A 34 -22.25 4.83 -6.23
CA SER A 34 -21.96 3.40 -6.22
C SER A 34 -20.49 3.10 -5.95
N ASP A 35 -19.54 3.93 -6.43
CA ASP A 35 -18.10 3.72 -6.17
C ASP A 35 -17.71 3.94 -4.70
N LEU A 36 -18.32 4.91 -4.02
CA LEU A 36 -18.12 5.11 -2.57
C LEU A 36 -18.80 4.02 -1.72
N ASN A 37 -19.81 3.36 -2.27
CA ASN A 37 -20.59 2.32 -1.59
C ASN A 37 -20.19 0.89 -2.01
N TYR A 38 -19.19 0.75 -2.90
CA TYR A 38 -18.57 -0.50 -3.32
C TYR A 38 -17.30 -0.82 -2.53
N ARG A 39 -16.95 -0.02 -1.51
CA ARG A 39 -15.88 -0.43 -0.60
C ARG A 39 -16.28 -1.73 0.07
N ARG A 40 -15.54 -2.79 -0.23
CA ARG A 40 -15.73 -4.09 0.40
C ARG A 40 -15.78 -3.88 1.91
N PRO A 41 -16.75 -4.46 2.65
CA PRO A 41 -16.86 -4.28 4.09
C PRO A 41 -15.60 -4.74 4.84
N ASN A 42 -14.74 -5.52 4.17
CA ASN A 42 -13.51 -6.09 4.67
C ASN A 42 -12.32 -5.12 4.58
N CYS A 43 -12.38 -4.05 3.78
CA CYS A 43 -11.32 -3.04 3.72
C CYS A 43 -11.50 -2.00 4.85
N LYS A 44 -10.40 -1.69 5.54
CA LYS A 44 -10.33 -0.71 6.63
C LYS A 44 -9.08 0.16 6.46
N ALA A 45 -9.20 1.45 6.70
CA ALA A 45 -8.04 2.35 6.76
C ALA A 45 -7.06 1.90 7.85
N ILE A 46 -5.75 1.96 7.54
CA ILE A 46 -4.69 1.74 8.51
C ILE A 46 -4.57 3.00 9.37
N PRO A 47 -4.90 2.95 10.67
CA PRO A 47 -4.89 4.16 11.49
C PRO A 47 -3.45 4.54 11.86
N PRO A 48 -3.17 5.83 12.14
CA PRO A 48 -1.88 6.28 12.69
C PRO A 48 -1.46 5.57 13.97
N ALA A 49 -2.43 5.05 14.75
CA ALA A 49 -2.16 4.25 15.94
C ALA A 49 -1.50 2.89 15.63
N MET A 50 -1.60 2.38 14.40
CA MET A 50 -0.92 1.14 13.99
C MET A 50 0.55 1.42 13.67
N ALA A 51 1.34 1.76 14.68
CA ALA A 51 2.74 2.17 14.53
C ALA A 51 3.61 1.18 13.73
N LEU A 52 3.26 -0.11 13.73
CA LEU A 52 3.93 -1.12 12.92
C LEU A 52 3.82 -0.88 11.41
N CYS A 53 2.62 -0.49 10.94
CA CYS A 53 2.24 -0.50 9.52
C CYS A 53 1.70 0.84 8.98
N HIS A 54 1.60 1.87 9.82
CA HIS A 54 1.39 3.22 9.31
C HIS A 54 2.50 3.59 8.30
N ASP A 55 2.12 4.25 7.21
CA ASP A 55 3.00 4.61 6.09
C ASP A 55 3.80 3.42 5.54
N VAL A 56 3.14 2.27 5.30
CA VAL A 56 3.77 1.09 4.68
C VAL A 56 3.72 1.11 3.14
N GLY A 57 2.99 2.08 2.54
CA GLY A 57 2.89 2.23 1.08
C GLY A 57 1.48 2.02 0.52
N TYR A 58 0.53 1.61 1.36
CA TYR A 58 -0.90 1.56 1.02
C TYR A 58 -1.74 2.07 2.20
N PRO A 59 -2.92 2.68 1.94
CA PRO A 59 -3.72 3.34 2.98
C PRO A 59 -4.72 2.40 3.69
N GLU A 60 -5.09 1.28 3.07
CA GLU A 60 -6.14 0.39 3.55
C GLU A 60 -5.65 -1.05 3.65
N MET A 61 -6.06 -1.72 4.73
CA MET A 61 -5.82 -3.12 5.00
C MET A 61 -7.11 -3.93 5.00
N ARG A 62 -6.97 -5.23 4.81
CA ARG A 62 -8.09 -6.18 4.91
C ARG A 62 -8.26 -6.72 6.33
N LEU A 63 -9.53 -6.84 6.76
CA LEU A 63 -9.96 -7.68 7.88
C LEU A 63 -10.94 -8.77 7.40
N PRO A 64 -10.90 -9.99 7.97
CA PRO A 64 -9.89 -10.45 8.91
C PRO A 64 -8.49 -10.52 8.29
N ASN A 65 -7.45 -10.26 9.10
CA ASN A 65 -6.06 -10.36 8.62
C ASN A 65 -5.54 -11.82 8.60
N LEU A 66 -4.29 -12.05 8.18
CA LEU A 66 -3.73 -13.41 8.04
C LEU A 66 -3.58 -14.17 9.37
N LEU A 67 -3.75 -13.48 10.50
CA LEU A 67 -3.75 -14.04 11.84
C LEU A 67 -5.16 -14.29 12.38
N GLY A 68 -6.20 -13.97 11.61
CA GLY A 68 -7.60 -14.16 11.98
C GLY A 68 -8.17 -13.06 12.89
N HIS A 69 -7.49 -11.92 13.06
CA HIS A 69 -8.10 -10.80 13.79
C HIS A 69 -9.24 -10.21 12.97
N GLU A 70 -10.44 -10.19 13.53
CA GLU A 70 -11.64 -9.67 12.86
C GLU A 70 -11.85 -8.17 13.13
N SER A 71 -11.20 -7.65 14.18
CA SER A 71 -11.34 -6.25 14.59
C SER A 71 -10.03 -5.49 14.51
N MET A 72 -10.14 -4.20 14.19
CA MET A 72 -8.99 -3.27 14.21
C MET A 72 -8.34 -3.20 15.59
N ARG A 73 -9.13 -3.29 16.67
CA ARG A 73 -8.64 -3.28 18.05
C ARG A 73 -7.68 -4.44 18.33
N GLU A 74 -8.04 -5.64 17.91
CA GLU A 74 -7.20 -6.84 18.09
C GLU A 74 -5.92 -6.75 17.25
N ALA A 75 -6.06 -6.36 15.98
CA ALA A 75 -4.92 -6.17 15.09
C ALA A 75 -3.93 -5.14 15.65
N LEU A 76 -4.41 -3.99 16.14
CA LEU A 76 -3.60 -2.96 16.80
C LEU A 76 -2.88 -3.48 18.04
N GLN A 77 -3.61 -4.16 18.92
CA GLN A 77 -3.08 -4.67 20.17
C GLN A 77 -1.93 -5.64 19.92
N GLN A 78 -2.12 -6.61 19.02
CA GLN A 78 -1.07 -7.60 18.76
C GLN A 78 0.09 -7.01 17.94
N ALA A 79 -0.20 -6.17 16.93
CA ALA A 79 0.84 -5.51 16.13
C ALA A 79 1.77 -4.63 16.98
N SER A 80 1.26 -3.97 18.03
CA SER A 80 2.06 -3.12 18.91
C SER A 80 3.24 -3.86 19.58
N SER A 81 3.10 -5.16 19.82
CA SER A 81 4.14 -6.00 20.45
C SER A 81 5.35 -6.23 19.53
N TRP A 82 5.22 -5.96 18.23
CA TRP A 82 6.26 -6.16 17.23
C TRP A 82 7.07 -4.89 16.91
N VAL A 83 6.61 -3.72 17.37
CA VAL A 83 7.31 -2.44 17.18
C VAL A 83 8.74 -2.46 17.73
N PRO A 84 9.04 -3.05 18.90
CA PRO A 84 10.42 -3.14 19.40
C PRO A 84 11.34 -3.95 18.47
N LEU A 85 10.86 -5.02 17.84
CA LEU A 85 11.65 -5.81 16.89
C LEU A 85 11.95 -5.00 15.64
N LEU A 86 10.95 -4.27 15.11
CA LEU A 86 11.13 -3.38 13.96
C LEU A 86 12.19 -2.31 14.26
N ALA A 87 12.20 -1.77 15.48
CA ALA A 87 13.21 -0.79 15.90
C ALA A 87 14.64 -1.36 15.96
N LYS A 88 14.82 -2.68 16.08
CA LYS A 88 16.15 -3.33 16.00
C LYS A 88 16.71 -3.38 14.58
N ARG A 89 15.88 -3.24 13.55
CA ARG A 89 16.30 -3.24 12.14
C ARG A 89 17.18 -4.45 11.78
N CYS A 90 16.80 -5.62 12.27
CA CYS A 90 17.53 -6.87 12.01
C CYS A 90 17.50 -7.29 10.53
N HIS A 91 16.46 -6.93 9.78
CA HIS A 91 16.37 -7.15 8.34
C HIS A 91 15.68 -5.96 7.64
N PRO A 92 16.05 -5.57 6.41
CA PRO A 92 15.37 -4.50 5.67
C PRO A 92 13.89 -4.79 5.43
N ASP A 93 13.54 -6.05 5.13
CA ASP A 93 12.16 -6.44 4.87
C ASP A 93 11.31 -6.73 6.12
N THR A 94 11.80 -6.48 7.34
CA THR A 94 11.04 -6.77 8.56
C THR A 94 9.67 -6.06 8.56
N LYS A 95 9.61 -4.78 8.16
CA LYS A 95 8.33 -4.03 8.08
C LYS A 95 7.41 -4.64 7.02
N LYS A 96 7.95 -4.95 5.84
CA LYS A 96 7.24 -5.54 4.71
C LYS A 96 6.60 -6.87 5.10
N PHE A 97 7.37 -7.78 5.68
CA PHE A 97 6.89 -9.08 6.14
C PHE A 97 5.82 -8.93 7.22
N LEU A 98 6.10 -8.20 8.30
CA LEU A 98 5.13 -8.09 9.40
C LEU A 98 3.83 -7.43 8.94
N CYS A 99 3.88 -6.40 8.10
CA CYS A 99 2.67 -5.75 7.60
C CYS A 99 1.90 -6.60 6.59
N SER A 100 2.56 -7.45 5.79
CA SER A 100 1.85 -8.42 4.95
C SER A 100 0.97 -9.37 5.77
N VAL A 101 1.32 -9.61 7.04
CA VAL A 101 0.59 -10.48 7.96
C VAL A 101 -0.43 -9.73 8.80
N PHE A 102 -0.02 -8.63 9.44
CA PHE A 102 -0.86 -7.86 10.36
C PHE A 102 -1.84 -6.92 9.65
N ALA A 103 -1.44 -6.39 8.50
CA ALA A 103 -2.17 -5.36 7.77
C ALA A 103 -2.16 -5.67 6.25
N PRO A 104 -2.59 -6.87 5.81
CA PRO A 104 -2.53 -7.24 4.40
C PRO A 104 -3.24 -6.20 3.52
N VAL A 105 -2.63 -5.89 2.37
CA VAL A 105 -3.17 -4.91 1.41
C VAL A 105 -4.62 -5.29 1.03
N CYS A 106 -5.49 -4.29 0.99
CA CYS A 106 -6.83 -4.47 0.44
C CYS A 106 -6.85 -4.16 -1.05
N ILE A 107 -7.28 -5.15 -1.85
CA ILE A 107 -7.50 -5.02 -3.29
C ILE A 107 -8.98 -5.30 -3.53
N ASP A 108 -9.74 -4.31 -4.05
CA ASP A 108 -11.20 -4.39 -4.13
C ASP A 108 -11.70 -5.53 -5.04
N GLU A 109 -10.89 -5.87 -6.06
CA GLU A 109 -11.15 -6.92 -7.03
C GLU A 109 -10.77 -8.32 -6.53
N LEU A 110 -10.03 -8.44 -5.43
CA LEU A 110 -9.51 -9.71 -4.93
C LEU A 110 -10.13 -10.10 -3.58
N ASP A 111 -10.84 -11.23 -3.57
CA ASP A 111 -11.47 -11.74 -2.36
C ASP A 111 -10.49 -12.45 -1.42
N ASP A 112 -9.43 -13.05 -1.93
CA ASP A 112 -8.41 -13.72 -1.13
C ASP A 112 -7.24 -12.78 -0.77
N PRO A 113 -6.67 -12.89 0.44
CA PRO A 113 -5.51 -12.07 0.79
C PRO A 113 -4.26 -12.57 0.06
N ILE A 114 -3.38 -11.63 -0.32
CA ILE A 114 -2.04 -11.96 -0.80
C ILE A 114 -1.14 -12.29 0.40
N TRP A 115 -0.51 -13.46 0.35
CA TRP A 115 0.39 -13.94 1.40
C TRP A 115 1.84 -13.50 1.14
N PRO A 116 2.68 -13.36 2.18
CA PRO A 116 4.13 -13.30 1.97
C PRO A 116 4.63 -14.63 1.40
N CYS A 117 5.62 -14.59 0.52
CA CYS A 117 6.31 -15.80 0.08
C CYS A 117 7.11 -16.39 1.25
N ARG A 118 7.33 -17.71 1.21
CA ARG A 118 8.16 -18.41 2.19
C ARG A 118 9.56 -17.84 2.29
N SER A 119 10.21 -17.52 1.16
CA SER A 119 11.55 -16.91 1.15
C SER A 119 11.63 -15.61 1.94
N LEU A 120 10.61 -14.74 1.85
CA LEU A 120 10.52 -13.49 2.59
C LEU A 120 10.45 -13.75 4.10
N CYS A 121 9.63 -14.72 4.52
CA CYS A 121 9.56 -15.13 5.92
C CYS A 121 10.91 -15.65 6.41
N GLU A 122 11.53 -16.58 5.67
CA GLU A 122 12.79 -17.21 6.07
C GLU A 122 13.92 -16.19 6.18
N ALA A 123 14.06 -15.28 5.22
CA ALA A 123 15.05 -14.21 5.25
C ALA A 123 14.92 -13.32 6.49
N VAL A 124 13.68 -12.93 6.84
CA VAL A 124 13.41 -12.12 8.04
C VAL A 124 13.62 -12.93 9.31
N ARG A 125 13.12 -14.18 9.37
CA ARG A 125 13.28 -15.09 10.51
C ARG A 125 14.77 -15.31 10.81
N ASP A 126 15.56 -15.66 9.82
CA ASP A 126 16.97 -16.02 10.00
C ASP A 126 17.79 -14.83 10.54
N SER A 127 17.41 -13.62 10.14
CA SER A 127 18.04 -12.38 10.61
C SER A 127 17.54 -11.92 11.98
N CYS A 128 16.24 -12.10 12.27
CA CYS A 128 15.58 -11.50 13.43
C CYS A 128 15.35 -12.47 14.60
N ALA A 129 15.25 -13.79 14.36
CA ALA A 129 15.06 -14.78 15.41
C ALA A 129 16.21 -14.81 16.43
N PRO A 130 17.51 -14.70 16.05
CA PRO A 130 18.59 -14.59 17.03
C PRO A 130 18.46 -13.34 17.92
N VAL A 131 17.98 -12.24 17.36
CA VAL A 131 17.73 -11.00 18.10
C VAL A 131 16.61 -11.22 19.11
N MET A 132 15.49 -11.86 18.73
CA MET A 132 14.42 -12.20 19.67
C MET A 132 14.90 -13.15 20.78
N ALA A 133 15.67 -14.18 20.41
CA ALA A 133 16.21 -15.17 21.34
C ALA A 133 17.11 -14.52 22.40
N ALA A 134 17.89 -13.50 22.04
CA ALA A 134 18.71 -12.75 22.99
C ALA A 134 17.90 -12.01 24.07
N PHE A 135 16.60 -11.76 23.83
CA PHE A 135 15.66 -11.21 24.81
C PHE A 135 14.73 -12.28 25.42
N GLY A 136 14.98 -13.57 25.17
CA GLY A 136 14.22 -14.68 25.73
C GLY A 136 12.92 -14.99 25.00
N PHE A 137 12.73 -14.49 23.77
CA PHE A 137 11.55 -14.76 22.95
C PHE A 137 11.89 -15.67 21.76
N PRO A 138 11.21 -16.81 21.59
CA PRO A 138 11.38 -17.62 20.38
C PRO A 138 10.66 -16.97 19.18
N TRP A 139 11.00 -17.42 17.97
CA TRP A 139 10.18 -17.12 16.80
C TRP A 139 8.84 -17.85 16.94
N PRO A 140 7.68 -17.15 16.86
CA PRO A 140 6.40 -17.74 17.22
C PRO A 140 5.79 -18.57 16.09
N ASP A 141 5.07 -19.63 16.44
CA ASP A 141 4.41 -20.56 15.49
C ASP A 141 3.44 -19.86 14.52
N MET A 142 2.82 -18.76 14.95
CA MET A 142 1.94 -17.97 14.08
C MET A 142 2.68 -17.37 12.88
N LEU A 143 4.01 -17.23 12.95
CA LEU A 143 4.90 -16.77 11.88
C LEU A 143 5.81 -17.90 11.38
N ASP A 144 5.47 -19.17 11.63
CA ASP A 144 6.20 -20.30 11.04
C ASP A 144 6.16 -20.21 9.51
N CYS A 145 7.34 -20.22 8.90
CA CYS A 145 7.50 -20.02 7.46
C CYS A 145 6.90 -21.15 6.63
N GLU A 146 6.71 -22.35 7.20
CA GLU A 146 6.01 -23.44 6.52
C GLU A 146 4.52 -23.15 6.27
N ARG A 147 3.93 -22.17 6.99
CA ARG A 147 2.55 -21.71 6.77
C ARG A 147 2.40 -20.85 5.52
N PHE A 148 3.50 -20.38 4.94
CA PHE A 148 3.51 -19.49 3.78
C PHE A 148 3.77 -20.24 2.47
N PRO A 149 3.16 -19.80 1.37
CA PRO A 149 3.32 -20.44 0.07
C PRO A 149 4.77 -20.37 -0.40
N VAL A 150 5.20 -21.42 -1.09
CA VAL A 150 6.47 -21.40 -1.84
C VAL A 150 6.38 -20.31 -2.91
N ASP A 151 7.50 -19.63 -3.12
CA ASP A 151 7.66 -18.53 -4.07
C ASP A 151 7.07 -18.84 -5.46
N ASN A 152 6.18 -17.95 -5.89
CA ASN A 152 5.51 -17.93 -7.19
C ASN A 152 5.02 -16.49 -7.48
N ASP A 153 4.28 -16.29 -8.58
CA ASP A 153 3.80 -14.96 -8.99
C ASP A 153 2.64 -14.41 -8.13
N LEU A 154 2.16 -15.14 -7.13
CA LEU A 154 0.96 -14.83 -6.32
C LEU A 154 1.25 -14.61 -4.84
N CYS A 155 2.51 -14.34 -4.46
CA CYS A 155 2.89 -13.98 -3.10
C CYS A 155 3.85 -12.77 -3.09
N ILE A 156 4.02 -12.15 -1.92
CA ILE A 156 4.92 -11.00 -1.77
C ILE A 156 6.36 -11.50 -1.59
N PRO A 157 7.28 -11.26 -2.55
CA PRO A 157 8.64 -11.77 -2.49
C PRO A 157 9.51 -10.92 -1.55
N ALA A 158 10.67 -11.47 -1.17
CA ALA A 158 11.75 -10.68 -0.58
C ALA A 158 12.19 -9.57 -1.54
N ALA A 159 12.65 -8.43 -1.02
CA ALA A 159 13.23 -7.40 -1.89
C ALA A 159 14.48 -7.99 -2.57
N THR A 160 14.45 -8.09 -3.89
CA THR A 160 15.65 -8.48 -4.65
C THR A 160 16.69 -7.36 -4.55
N GLY A 161 17.98 -7.69 -4.49
CA GLY A 161 19.07 -6.72 -4.36
C GLY A 161 19.03 -5.56 -5.38
N ASP A 162 18.35 -5.74 -6.52
CA ASP A 162 18.12 -4.68 -7.51
C ASP A 162 17.28 -3.49 -7.01
N GLU A 163 16.33 -3.67 -6.08
CA GLU A 163 15.61 -2.54 -5.45
C GLU A 163 16.54 -1.75 -4.50
N MET A 164 17.45 -2.43 -3.80
CA MET A 164 18.45 -1.78 -2.95
C MET A 164 19.48 -1.00 -3.78
N VAL A 165 19.80 -1.46 -5.00
CA VAL A 165 20.70 -0.76 -5.94
C VAL A 165 20.09 0.56 -6.43
N GLN A 166 18.77 0.66 -6.61
CA GLN A 166 18.13 1.92 -7.02
C GLN A 166 18.19 2.98 -5.92
N VAL A 167 17.96 2.58 -4.66
CA VAL A 167 18.05 3.49 -3.50
C VAL A 167 19.47 4.01 -3.29
N ILE A 168 20.49 3.19 -3.53
CA ILE A 168 21.90 3.62 -3.45
C ILE A 168 22.22 4.63 -4.56
N LYS A 169 21.70 4.44 -5.78
CA LYS A 169 21.92 5.37 -6.91
C LYS A 169 21.31 6.77 -6.68
N GLU A 170 20.15 6.85 -6.03
CA GLU A 170 19.52 8.15 -5.74
C GLU A 170 20.24 8.92 -4.61
N GLY A 171 20.90 8.22 -3.68
CA GLY A 171 21.62 8.82 -2.56
C GLY A 171 23.00 9.41 -2.90
N GLU A 172 23.63 8.99 -3.99
CA GLU A 172 24.98 9.45 -4.36
C GLU A 172 25.01 10.83 -5.03
N CYS A 173 23.87 11.35 -5.50
CA CYS A 173 23.80 12.65 -6.14
C CYS A 173 23.83 13.83 -5.14
N LEU A 174 23.55 13.59 -3.85
CA LEU A 174 23.48 14.66 -2.84
C LEU A 174 24.84 15.00 -2.20
N HIS A 175 25.84 14.10 -2.28
CA HIS A 175 27.16 14.33 -1.66
C HIS A 175 28.19 15.01 -2.57
N SER A 176 27.91 15.13 -3.88
CA SER A 176 28.83 15.76 -4.85
C SER A 176 28.60 17.26 -5.10
N ILE A 177 27.59 17.90 -4.49
CA ILE A 177 27.28 19.34 -4.70
C ILE A 177 27.73 20.23 -3.51
N ARG A 178 28.90 19.95 -2.92
CA ARG A 178 29.58 20.88 -1.99
C ARG A 178 31.07 20.99 -2.25
N ARG A 179 31.47 21.45 -3.45
CA ARG A 179 32.77 22.12 -3.68
C ARG A 179 32.70 23.11 -4.85
N ILE A 180 31.89 24.17 -4.74
CA ILE A 180 32.13 25.41 -5.52
C ILE A 180 31.76 26.60 -4.63
N SER A 181 32.67 27.04 -3.76
CA SER A 181 32.73 28.42 -3.26
C SER A 181 34.00 28.66 -2.44
N SER A 182 35.16 28.77 -3.10
CA SER A 182 36.30 29.52 -2.57
C SER A 182 37.33 29.80 -3.65
N SER A 183 37.08 30.83 -4.47
CA SER A 183 38.15 31.54 -5.16
C SER A 183 37.70 33.00 -5.36
N SER A 184 38.00 33.82 -4.35
CA SER A 184 38.02 35.28 -4.47
C SER A 184 39.19 35.68 -5.37
N PRO A 185 39.07 36.69 -6.25
CA PRO A 185 40.20 37.23 -6.99
C PRO A 185 40.88 38.33 -6.16
N PHE A 186 42.13 38.11 -5.76
CA PHE A 186 43.02 39.19 -5.34
C PHE A 186 44.35 38.97 -6.06
N SER A 187 44.51 39.65 -7.19
CA SER A 187 45.76 39.77 -7.92
C SER A 187 46.54 40.97 -7.39
N SER A 188 47.77 40.71 -6.95
CA SER A 188 48.80 41.69 -6.69
C SER A 188 49.60 41.89 -7.98
N ASP A 189 49.56 43.10 -8.54
CA ASP A 189 50.68 43.85 -9.14
C ASP A 189 50.14 45.18 -9.70
#